data_AF-A0A963KSY1-F1
#
_entry.id   AF-A0A963KSY1-F1
#
_cell.length_a   1.000
_cell.length_b   1.000
_cell.length_c   1.000
_cell.angle_alpha   90.00
_cell.angle_beta   90.00
_cell.angle_gamma   90.00
#
_symmetry.space_group_name_H-M   'P 1'
#
loop_
_entity.id
_entity.type
_entity.pdbx_description
1 polymer ?
#
loop_
_entity_poly.entity_id
_entity_poly.type
_entity_poly.pdbx_seq_one_letter_code
_entity_poly.pdbx_strand_id
1 'polypeptide(L)'
;MPADRAGHTTVTLGATKEVAQRLVAEGHFESISEACREGLRRLETERQIIDRLVALGEEGMASGIDETFDIDRMIEDMEEAG
;
A
#
# COMPACT_ATOMS: atom_id res chain seq x y z
N MET A 1 -26.93 -5.15 9.47
CA MET A 1 -25.77 -6.05 9.30
C MET A 1 -25.45 -6.10 7.82
N PRO A 2 -24.31 -5.61 7.33
CA PRO A 2 -23.98 -5.83 5.93
C PRO A 2 -23.80 -7.35 5.76
N ALA A 3 -24.51 -7.92 4.79
CA ALA A 3 -24.53 -9.35 4.55
C ALA A 3 -23.11 -9.88 4.29
N ASP A 4 -22.82 -11.06 4.84
CA ASP A 4 -21.76 -11.93 4.36
C ASP A 4 -21.89 -12.06 2.84
N ARG A 5 -20.97 -11.45 2.08
CA ARG A 5 -20.94 -11.53 0.62
C ARG A 5 -19.76 -12.39 0.18
N ALA A 6 -19.64 -13.57 0.77
CA ALA A 6 -18.96 -14.67 0.09
C ALA A 6 -19.73 -14.97 -1.21
N GLY A 7 -19.26 -14.41 -2.33
CA GLY A 7 -19.81 -14.61 -3.66
C GLY A 7 -18.75 -15.14 -4.60
N HIS A 8 -19.16 -15.94 -5.59
CA HIS A 8 -18.26 -16.36 -6.65
C HIS A 8 -18.15 -15.25 -7.70
N THR A 9 -16.95 -15.04 -8.21
CA THR A 9 -16.68 -14.11 -9.31
C THR A 9 -15.77 -14.82 -10.31
N THR A 10 -16.15 -14.79 -11.58
CA THR A 10 -15.34 -15.33 -12.67
C THR A 10 -14.48 -14.22 -13.24
N VAL A 11 -13.18 -14.47 -13.33
CA VAL A 11 -12.20 -13.52 -13.88
C VAL A 11 -11.29 -14.23 -14.89
N THR A 12 -10.80 -13.49 -15.89
CA THR A 12 -9.80 -13.99 -16.84
C THR A 12 -8.43 -13.47 -16.43
N LEU A 13 -7.50 -14.38 -16.13
CA LEU A 13 -6.19 -14.01 -15.57
C LEU A 13 -5.08 -13.77 -16.62
N GLY A 14 -5.28 -14.12 -17.89
CA GLY A 14 -4.23 -14.04 -18.92
C GLY A 14 -2.93 -14.74 -18.48
N ALA A 15 -1.79 -14.12 -18.75
CA ALA A 15 -0.46 -14.61 -18.36
C ALA A 15 -0.27 -14.75 -16.84
N THR A 16 -1.05 -14.02 -16.03
CA THR A 16 -0.97 -14.11 -14.56
C THR A 16 -1.46 -15.47 -14.05
N LYS A 17 -2.17 -16.25 -14.88
CA LYS A 17 -2.55 -17.63 -14.58
C LYS A 17 -1.34 -18.51 -14.30
N GLU A 18 -0.29 -18.44 -15.12
CA GLU A 18 0.91 -19.27 -14.93
C GLU A 18 1.62 -18.92 -13.61
N VAL A 19 1.65 -17.63 -13.26
CA VAL A 19 2.20 -17.16 -11.99
C VAL A 19 1.41 -17.71 -10.81
N ALA A 20 0.09 -17.61 -10.84
CA ALA A 20 -0.77 -18.13 -9.77
C ALA A 20 -0.64 -19.65 -9.63
N GLN A 21 -0.57 -20.39 -10.75
CA GLN A 21 -0.36 -21.83 -10.73
C GLN A 21 0.99 -22.22 -10.13
N ARG A 22 2.06 -21.51 -10.50
CA ARG A 22 3.40 -21.73 -9.93
C ARG A 22 3.42 -21.50 -8.42
N LEU A 23 2.87 -20.38 -7.95
CA LEU A 23 2.85 -20.05 -6.52
C LEU A 23 2.06 -21.08 -5.70
N VAL A 24 0.96 -21.60 -6.24
CA VAL A 24 0.20 -22.70 -5.62
C VAL A 24 1.02 -23.99 -5.62
N ALA A 25 1.68 -24.34 -6.72
CA ALA A 25 2.51 -25.54 -6.81
C ALA A 25 3.72 -25.51 -5.87
N GLU A 26 4.26 -24.32 -5.60
CA GLU A 26 5.33 -24.06 -4.63
C GLU A 26 4.84 -24.07 -3.17
N GLY A 27 3.53 -24.16 -2.95
CA GLY A 27 2.92 -24.18 -1.61
C GLY A 27 2.78 -22.81 -0.95
N HIS A 28 2.92 -21.71 -1.71
CA HIS A 28 2.71 -20.36 -1.18
C HIS A 28 1.24 -20.04 -0.92
N PHE A 29 0.31 -20.72 -1.62
CA PHE A 29 -1.13 -20.58 -1.47
C PHE A 29 -1.81 -21.94 -1.66
N GLU A 30 -2.93 -22.17 -0.97
CA GLU A 30 -3.76 -23.38 -1.12
C GLU A 30 -4.53 -23.38 -2.44
N SER A 31 -4.80 -22.20 -3.02
CA SER A 31 -5.56 -22.07 -4.26
C SER A 31 -5.25 -20.80 -5.04
N ILE A 32 -5.58 -20.81 -6.34
CA ILE A 32 -5.51 -19.61 -7.19
C ILE A 32 -6.42 -18.50 -6.64
N SER A 33 -7.60 -18.84 -6.12
CA SER A 33 -8.50 -17.85 -5.53
C SER A 33 -7.90 -17.19 -4.29
N GLU A 34 -7.15 -17.93 -3.49
CA GLU A 34 -6.41 -17.37 -2.36
C GLU A 34 -5.29 -16.43 -2.83
N ALA A 35 -4.49 -16.86 -3.81
CA ALA A 35 -3.46 -16.02 -4.41
C ALA A 35 -4.05 -14.70 -4.97
N CYS A 36 -5.20 -14.77 -5.64
CA CYS A 36 -5.92 -13.58 -6.13
C CYS A 36 -6.36 -12.66 -4.99
N ARG A 37 -6.95 -13.20 -3.92
CA ARG A 37 -7.39 -12.40 -2.76
C ARG A 37 -6.21 -11.73 -2.05
N GLU A 38 -5.09 -12.43 -1.93
CA GLU A 38 -3.87 -11.83 -1.36
C GLU A 38 -3.30 -10.74 -2.27
N GLY A 39 -3.25 -10.98 -3.58
CA GLY A 39 -2.83 -9.95 -4.55
C GLY A 39 -3.69 -8.69 -4.48
N LEU A 40 -5.02 -8.83 -4.39
CA LEU A 40 -5.94 -7.70 -4.23
C LEU A 40 -5.74 -6.96 -2.90
N ARG A 41 -5.50 -7.68 -1.79
CA ARG A 41 -5.21 -7.05 -0.50
C ARG A 41 -3.94 -6.21 -0.54
N ARG A 42 -2.88 -6.73 -1.17
CA ARG A 42 -1.62 -5.98 -1.36
C ARG A 42 -1.83 -4.74 -2.22
N LEU A 43 -2.52 -4.88 -3.35
CA LEU A 43 -2.84 -3.75 -4.23
C LEU A 43 -3.61 -2.64 -3.49
N GLU A 44 -4.59 -3.03 -2.66
CA GLU A 44 -5.35 -2.08 -1.83
C GLU A 44 -4.44 -1.35 -0.83
N THR A 45 -3.57 -2.08 -0.13
CA THR A 45 -2.59 -1.47 0.81
C THR A 45 -1.63 -0.53 0.09
N GLU A 46 -1.06 -0.93 -1.05
CA GLU A 46 -0.19 -0.09 -1.86
C GLU A 46 -0.91 1.18 -2.32
N ARG A 47 -2.19 1.05 -2.71
CA ARG A 47 -2.98 2.21 -3.13
C ARG A 47 -3.20 3.19 -1.98
N GLN A 48 -3.52 2.70 -0.79
CA GLN A 48 -3.69 3.55 0.40
C GLN A 48 -2.40 4.29 0.76
N ILE A 49 -1.23 3.65 0.61
CA ILE A 49 0.07 4.31 0.83
C ILE A 49 0.28 5.42 -0.20
N ILE A 50 0.05 5.16 -1.49
CA ILE A 50 0.18 6.16 -2.55
C ILE A 50 -0.75 7.34 -2.29
N ASP A 51 -2.02 7.08 -2.02
CA ASP A 51 -3.01 8.12 -1.76
C ASP A 51 -2.61 8.97 -0.53
N ARG A 52 -2.05 8.35 0.52
CA ARG A 52 -1.53 9.07 1.69
C ARG A 52 -0.30 9.92 1.36
N LEU A 53 0.64 9.40 0.58
CA LEU A 53 1.83 10.15 0.15
C LEU A 53 1.47 11.36 -0.70
N VAL A 54 0.52 11.20 -1.63
CA VAL A 54 -0.01 12.30 -2.43
C VAL A 54 -0.62 13.37 -1.54
N ALA A 55 -1.48 12.98 -0.59
CA ALA A 55 -2.10 13.92 0.34
C ALA A 55 -1.06 14.69 1.18
N LEU A 56 -0.02 14.00 1.69
CA LEU A 56 1.07 14.64 2.43
C LEU A 56 1.88 15.61 1.56
N GLY A 57 2.12 15.25 0.29
CA GLY A 57 2.79 16.12 -0.66
C GLY A 57 1.97 17.39 -0.96
N GLU A 58 0.66 17.25 -1.16
CA GLU A 58 -0.25 18.39 -1.34
C GLU A 58 -0.30 19.30 -0.11
N GLU A 59 -0.38 18.71 1.09
CA GLU A 59 -0.32 19.44 2.36
C GLU A 59 0.99 20.22 2.50
N GLY A 60 2.13 19.60 2.22
CA GLY A 60 3.45 20.24 2.28
C GLY A 60 3.65 21.34 1.22
N MET A 61 3.09 21.18 0.01
CA MET A 61 3.12 22.26 -0.99
C MET A 61 2.23 23.43 -0.57
N ALA A 62 1.09 23.16 0.06
CA ALA A 62 0.18 24.19 0.55
C ALA A 62 0.71 24.96 1.77
N SER A 63 1.60 24.35 2.57
CA SER A 63 2.19 25.01 3.75
C SER A 63 3.23 26.10 3.39
N GLY A 64 3.63 26.20 2.12
CA GLY A 64 4.68 27.12 1.68
C GLY A 64 6.08 26.61 1.96
N ILE A 65 7.08 27.32 1.43
CA ILE A 65 8.50 26.98 1.59
C ILE A 65 9.04 27.69 2.83
N ASP A 66 9.66 26.96 3.74
CA ASP A 66 10.46 27.54 4.82
C ASP A 66 11.85 27.91 4.27
N GLU A 67 12.01 29.17 3.85
CA GLU A 67 13.30 29.70 3.37
C GLU A 67 14.34 29.86 4.49
N THR A 68 13.93 29.70 5.76
CA THR A 68 14.77 29.90 6.94
C THR A 68 15.22 28.61 7.61
N PHE A 69 14.90 27.45 7.01
CA PHE A 69 15.25 26.14 7.55
C PHE A 69 16.77 25.98 7.71
N ASP A 70 17.19 25.73 8.95
CA ASP A 70 18.58 25.46 9.34
C ASP A 70 18.61 24.12 10.10
N ILE A 71 19.33 23.15 9.53
CA ILE A 71 19.37 21.79 10.06
C ILE A 71 20.14 21.71 11.37
N ASP A 72 21.17 22.54 11.57
CA ASP A 72 21.99 22.51 12.78
C ASP A 72 21.16 23.04 13.96
N ARG A 73 20.46 24.16 13.75
CA ARG A 73 19.54 24.72 14.74
C ARG A 73 18.39 23.77 15.06
N MET A 74 17.82 23.08 14.06
CA MET A 74 16.75 22.10 14.29
C MET A 74 17.22 20.96 15.21
N ILE A 75 18.45 20.47 15.01
CA ILE A 75 19.02 19.39 15.83
C ILE A 75 19.25 19.87 17.27
N GLU A 76 19.82 21.06 17.45
CA GLU A 76 20.00 21.69 18.77
C GLU A 76 18.66 21.82 19.52
N ASP A 77 17.63 22.34 18.86
CA ASP A 77 16.28 22.48 19.44
C ASP A 77 15.67 21.11 19.83
N MET A 78 15.96 20.04 19.09
CA MET A 78 15.47 18.69 19.39
C MET A 78 16.20 18.03 20.57
N GLU A 79 17.51 18.28 20.73
CA GLU A 79 18.30 17.76 21.84
C GLU A 79 17.98 18.45 23.16
N GLU A 80 17.65 19.75 23.14
CA GLU A 80 17.22 20.50 24.32
C GLU A 80 15.79 20.15 24.78
N ALA A 81 14.95 19.62 23.87
CA ALA A 81 13.58 19.23 24.16
C ALA A 81 13.43 17.81 24.77
N GLY A 82 14.51 17.03 24.83
CA GLY A 82 14.57 15.68 25.41
C GLY A 82 15.00 15.64 26.87
#